data_AF-A0A3B8W9W7-F1
#
_entry.id   AF-A0A3B8W9W7-F1
#
_cell.length_a   1.000
_cell.length_b   1.000
_cell.length_c   1.000
_cell.angle_alpha   90.00
_cell.angle_beta   90.00
_cell.angle_gamma   90.00
#
_symmetry.space_group_name_H-M   'P 1'
#
loop_
_entity.id
_entity.type
_entity.pdbx_description
1 polymer ?
#
loop_
_entity_poly.entity_id
_entity_poly.type
_entity_poly.pdbx_seq_one_letter_code
_entity_poly.pdbx_strand_id
1 'polypeptide(L)'
;IHDHCYAFRHTMNPKYVSYCMQTASFIAEKAKHVARTKVNTLLMTGFSKVSIPIPYPDDLEKSLDEQARIVSILDKFNALTDSISEGLPREIELRQKQYEYYRDLLLSFSKPEEVAA
;
A
#
# COMPACT_ATOMS: atom_id res chain seq x y z
N ILE A 1 -13.27 0.16 -18.79
CA ILE A 1 -13.84 0.02 -17.43
C ILE A 1 -14.59 -1.30 -17.45
N HIS A 2 -14.07 -2.35 -16.80
CA HIS A 2 -14.77 -3.63 -16.67
C HIS A 2 -15.92 -3.49 -15.65
N ASP A 3 -16.89 -4.41 -15.68
CA ASP A 3 -18.20 -4.35 -14.99
C ASP A 3 -18.18 -4.20 -13.45
N HIS A 4 -17.01 -4.10 -12.82
CA HIS A 4 -16.83 -3.95 -11.37
C HIS A 4 -15.81 -2.87 -10.96
N CYS A 5 -15.50 -1.92 -11.84
CA CYS A 5 -14.66 -0.77 -11.52
C CYS A 5 -15.49 0.52 -11.51
N TYR A 6 -15.32 1.32 -10.46
CA TYR A 6 -15.98 2.62 -10.34
C TYR A 6 -14.94 3.72 -10.21
N ALA A 7 -15.20 4.85 -10.89
CA ALA A 7 -14.45 6.08 -10.73
C ALA A 7 -15.42 7.15 -10.22
N PHE A 8 -14.99 7.93 -9.23
CA PHE A 8 -15.76 9.06 -8.73
C PHE A 8 -14.86 10.30 -8.68
N ARG A 9 -15.49 11.48 -8.71
CA ARG A 9 -14.81 12.77 -8.60
C ARG A 9 -15.27 13.46 -7.33
N HIS A 10 -14.32 14.01 -6.59
CA HIS A 10 -14.58 14.76 -5.37
C HIS A 10 -13.51 15.85 -5.20
N THR A 11 -13.80 16.87 -4.39
CA THR A 11 -12.87 17.95 -4.04
C THR A 11 -11.81 17.55 -3.01
N MET A 12 -11.92 16.35 -2.43
CA MET A 12 -11.01 15.86 -1.39
C MET A 12 -9.69 15.39 -2.00
N ASN A 13 -8.65 15.37 -1.17
CA ASN A 13 -7.36 14.82 -1.58
C ASN A 13 -7.52 13.31 -1.89
N PRO A 14 -7.21 12.86 -3.12
CA PRO A 14 -7.45 11.47 -3.52
C PRO A 14 -6.58 10.47 -2.74
N LYS A 15 -5.36 10.85 -2.34
CA LYS A 15 -4.51 10.01 -1.50
C LYS A 15 -5.07 9.87 -0.09
N TYR A 16 -5.60 10.96 0.48
CA TYR A 16 -6.26 10.93 1.77
C TYR A 16 -7.43 9.92 1.75
N VAL A 17 -8.28 10.03 0.74
CA VAL A 17 -9.41 9.10 0.55
C VAL A 17 -8.91 7.66 0.41
N SER A 18 -7.85 7.42 -0.37
CA SER A 18 -7.25 6.09 -0.51
C SER A 18 -6.79 5.51 0.83
N TYR A 19 -6.10 6.29 1.66
CA TYR A 19 -5.68 5.85 2.99
C TYR A 19 -6.88 5.60 3.93
N CYS A 20 -7.90 6.47 3.91
CA CYS A 20 -9.12 6.24 4.67
C CYS A 20 -9.81 4.92 4.28
N MET A 21 -9.86 4.59 2.99
CA MET A 21 -10.47 3.36 2.48
C MET A 21 -9.77 2.08 2.96
N GLN A 22 -8.49 2.17 3.33
CA GLN A 22 -7.72 1.06 3.87
C GLN A 22 -7.92 0.86 5.38
N THR A 23 -8.59 1.80 6.06
CA THR A 23 -8.80 1.72 7.51
C THR A 23 -9.84 0.66 7.87
N ALA A 24 -9.64 -0.03 8.99
CA ALA A 24 -10.55 -1.06 9.50
C ALA A 24 -12.00 -0.55 9.69
N SER A 25 -12.17 0.69 10.14
CA SER A 25 -13.49 1.32 10.29
C SER A 25 -14.23 1.44 8.95
N PHE A 26 -13.53 1.92 7.91
CA PHE A 26 -14.11 2.02 6.57
C PHE A 26 -14.44 0.65 6.00
N ILE A 27 -13.56 -0.34 6.18
CA ILE A 27 -13.79 -1.72 5.74
C ILE A 27 -15.04 -2.30 6.42
N ALA A 28 -15.20 -2.09 7.73
CA ALA A 28 -16.36 -2.52 8.49
C ALA A 28 -17.65 -1.84 8.01
N GLU A 29 -17.59 -0.54 7.72
CA GLU A 29 -18.76 0.20 7.22
C GLU A 29 -19.16 -0.24 5.81
N LYS A 30 -18.16 -0.35 4.92
CA LYS A 30 -18.33 -0.87 3.57
C LYS A 30 -18.99 -2.25 3.59
N ALA A 31 -18.58 -3.14 4.51
CA ALA A 31 -19.09 -4.50 4.61
C ALA A 31 -20.61 -4.58 4.88
N LYS A 32 -21.22 -3.54 5.47
CA LYS A 32 -22.68 -3.43 5.70
C LYS A 32 -23.46 -3.21 4.39
N HIS A 33 -22.81 -2.68 3.37
CA HIS A 33 -23.43 -2.28 2.10
C HIS A 33 -23.06 -3.21 0.92
N VAL A 34 -22.34 -4.30 1.18
CA VAL A 34 -22.00 -5.31 0.17
C VAL A 34 -23.21 -6.22 -0.06
N ALA A 35 -23.64 -6.36 -1.32
CA ALA A 35 -24.63 -7.36 -1.70
C ALA A 35 -23.97 -8.75 -1.69
N ARG A 36 -24.50 -9.65 -0.85
CA ARG A 36 -24.02 -11.03 -0.70
C ARG A 36 -24.92 -11.98 -1.50
N THR A 37 -24.75 -11.99 -2.81
CA THR A 37 -25.35 -12.98 -3.70
C THR A 37 -24.32 -14.10 -3.98
N LYS A 38 -24.18 -14.58 -5.22
CA LYS A 38 -23.16 -15.57 -5.59
C LYS A 38 -21.73 -15.00 -5.58
N VAL A 39 -21.59 -13.71 -5.93
CA VAL A 39 -20.33 -12.95 -5.88
C VAL A 39 -20.59 -11.71 -5.04
N ASN A 40 -19.80 -11.53 -3.97
CA ASN A 40 -19.89 -10.34 -3.13
C ASN A 40 -19.62 -9.11 -3.99
N THR A 41 -20.65 -8.28 -4.16
CA THR A 41 -20.60 -7.13 -5.07
C THR A 41 -20.99 -5.88 -4.31
N LEU A 42 -20.20 -4.82 -4.46
CA LEU A 42 -20.55 -3.52 -3.95
C LEU A 42 -21.17 -2.69 -5.07
N LEU A 43 -22.50 -2.51 -4.99
CA LEU A 43 -23.27 -1.72 -5.94
C LEU A 43 -23.08 -0.22 -5.65
N MET A 44 -23.30 0.63 -6.65
CA MET A 44 -23.23 2.10 -6.47
C MET A 44 -24.18 2.60 -5.37
N THR A 45 -25.37 2.01 -5.27
CA THR A 45 -26.34 2.34 -4.21
C THR A 45 -25.83 2.02 -2.81
N GLY A 46 -24.94 1.04 -2.67
CA GLY A 46 -24.25 0.72 -1.42
C GLY A 46 -23.08 1.66 -1.17
N PHE A 47 -22.29 1.95 -2.22
CA PHE A 47 -21.13 2.86 -2.12
C PHE A 47 -21.53 4.26 -1.68
N SER A 48 -22.63 4.82 -2.22
CA SER A 48 -23.11 6.16 -1.85
C SER A 48 -23.56 6.31 -0.39
N LYS A 49 -23.71 5.20 0.35
CA LYS A 49 -24.06 5.20 1.78
C LYS A 49 -22.85 5.14 2.68
N VAL A 50 -21.69 4.76 2.15
CA VAL A 50 -20.45 4.67 2.94
C VAL A 50 -19.95 6.08 3.23
N SER A 51 -19.78 6.39 4.52
CA SER A 51 -19.28 7.69 4.96
C SER A 51 -17.76 7.68 5.12
N ILE A 52 -17.12 8.78 4.73
CA ILE A 52 -15.68 9.02 4.91
C ILE A 52 -15.52 10.19 5.88
N PRO A 53 -14.63 10.12 6.88
CA PRO A 53 -14.37 11.24 7.76
C PRO A 53 -13.76 12.41 7.00
N ILE A 54 -14.22 13.63 7.29
CA ILE A 54 -13.67 14.86 6.74
C ILE A 54 -13.14 15.70 7.91
N PRO A 55 -11.84 16.05 7.95
CA PRO A 55 -11.32 16.95 8.97
C PRO A 55 -11.85 18.36 8.72
N TYR A 56 -12.14 19.12 9.77
CA TYR A 56 -12.61 20.51 9.68
C TYR A 56 -13.74 20.72 8.65
N PRO A 57 -14.92 20.09 8.84
CA PRO A 57 -16.00 20.13 7.85
C PRO A 57 -16.54 21.54 7.57
N ASP A 58 -16.37 22.47 8.52
CA ASP A 58 -16.83 23.85 8.41
C ASP A 58 -15.86 24.77 7.63
N ASP A 59 -14.62 24.32 7.38
CA ASP A 59 -13.55 25.12 6.78
C ASP A 59 -12.79 24.31 5.72
N LEU A 60 -13.13 24.56 4.45
CA LEU A 60 -12.61 23.79 3.32
C LEU A 60 -11.09 23.93 3.16
N GLU A 61 -10.54 25.13 3.32
CA GLU A 61 -9.10 25.36 3.15
C GLU A 61 -8.31 24.60 4.22
N LYS A 62 -8.70 24.75 5.49
CA LYS A 62 -8.06 24.00 6.59
C LYS A 62 -8.24 22.50 6.46
N SER A 63 -9.39 22.04 5.95
CA SER A 63 -9.63 20.63 5.69
C SER A 63 -8.61 20.08 4.69
N LEU A 64 -8.39 20.79 3.58
CA LEU A 64 -7.46 20.35 2.54
C LEU A 64 -6.01 20.37 3.02
N ASP A 65 -5.62 21.39 3.79
CA ASP A 65 -4.30 21.48 4.39
C ASP A 65 -4.03 20.32 5.37
N GLU A 66 -5.01 20.00 6.22
CA GLU A 66 -4.87 18.90 7.17
C GLU A 66 -4.83 17.54 6.45
N GLN A 67 -5.66 17.36 5.40
CA GLN A 67 -5.58 16.18 4.55
C GLN A 67 -4.19 16.03 3.91
N ALA A 68 -3.61 17.12 3.39
CA ALA A 68 -2.27 17.12 2.82
C ALA A 68 -1.19 16.79 3.85
N ARG A 69 -1.31 17.32 5.07
CA ARG A 69 -0.41 17.01 6.19
C ARG A 69 -0.46 15.52 6.54
N ILE A 70 -1.65 14.95 6.67
CA ILE A 70 -1.85 13.52 6.95
C ILE A 70 -1.24 12.67 5.84
N VAL A 71 -1.54 12.99 4.57
CA VAL A 71 -1.00 12.28 3.40
C VAL A 71 0.53 12.34 3.38
N SER A 72 1.13 13.49 3.66
CA SER A 72 2.60 13.62 3.70
C SER A 72 3.25 12.67 4.72
N ILE A 73 2.62 12.48 5.87
CA ILE A 73 3.12 11.57 6.90
C ILE A 73 2.97 10.12 6.44
N LEU A 74 1.78 9.74 5.95
CA LEU A 74 1.51 8.37 5.51
C LEU A 74 2.33 7.98 4.28
N ASP A 75 2.52 8.89 3.33
CA ASP A 75 3.37 8.67 2.15
C ASP A 75 4.82 8.36 2.54
N LYS A 76 5.36 8.99 3.59
CA LYS A 76 6.71 8.69 4.09
C LYS A 76 6.82 7.28 4.64
N PHE A 77 5.80 6.83 5.39
CA PHE A 77 5.78 5.46 5.89
C PHE A 77 5.63 4.46 4.76
N ASN A 78 4.66 4.69 3.86
CA ASN A 78 4.41 3.83 2.71
C ASN A 78 5.63 3.73 1.78
N ALA A 79 6.35 4.84 1.55
CA ALA A 79 7.58 4.84 0.77
C ALA A 79 8.69 4.01 1.44
N LEU A 80 8.79 4.05 2.77
CA LEU A 80 9.77 3.26 3.50
C LEU A 80 9.44 1.76 3.52
N THR A 81 8.15 1.40 3.63
CA THR A 81 7.72 0.00 3.81
C THR A 81 7.48 -0.76 2.51
N ASP A 82 6.90 -0.11 1.51
CA ASP A 82 6.32 -0.79 0.34
C ASP A 82 6.94 -0.38 -0.99
N SER A 83 7.84 0.60 -1.00
CA SER A 83 8.52 0.98 -2.22
C SER A 83 9.49 -0.12 -2.69
N ILE A 84 9.48 -0.39 -3.99
CA ILE A 84 10.37 -1.36 -4.64
C ILE A 84 11.67 -0.71 -5.14
N SER A 85 11.68 0.62 -5.27
CA SER A 85 12.83 1.40 -5.71
C SER A 85 13.66 1.94 -4.56
N GLU A 86 13.01 2.23 -3.44
CA GLU A 86 13.61 2.75 -2.20
C GLU A 86 12.99 2.02 -1.00
N GLY A 87 13.55 2.19 0.20
CA GLY A 87 12.99 1.57 1.41
C GLY A 87 13.38 0.10 1.64
N LEU A 88 12.63 -0.56 2.52
CA LEU A 88 12.96 -1.86 3.10
C LEU A 88 13.00 -3.01 2.09
N PRO A 89 12.04 -3.17 1.17
CA PRO A 89 12.07 -4.27 0.20
C PRO A 89 13.33 -4.24 -0.66
N ARG A 90 13.73 -3.04 -1.09
CA ARG A 90 14.96 -2.83 -1.87
C ARG A 90 16.21 -3.17 -1.06
N GLU A 91 16.29 -2.76 0.20
CA GLU A 91 17.43 -3.10 1.05
C GLU A 91 17.51 -4.62 1.29
N ILE A 92 16.38 -5.28 1.58
CA ILE A 92 16.33 -6.73 1.79
C ILE A 92 16.84 -7.48 0.55
N GLU A 93 16.39 -7.09 -0.64
CA GLU A 93 16.85 -7.70 -1.90
C GLU A 93 18.38 -7.58 -2.07
N LEU A 94 18.94 -6.38 -1.81
CA LEU A 94 20.37 -6.15 -1.89
C LEU A 94 21.16 -6.94 -0.84
N ARG A 95 20.62 -7.07 0.38
CA ARG A 95 21.22 -7.86 1.46
C ARG A 95 21.18 -9.35 1.17
N GLN A 96 20.12 -9.85 0.54
CA GLN A 96 20.05 -11.24 0.09
C GLN A 96 21.10 -11.54 -0.98
N LYS A 97 21.21 -10.67 -2.01
CA LYS A 97 22.25 -10.79 -3.04
C LYS A 97 23.66 -10.76 -2.44
N GLN A 98 23.90 -9.85 -1.50
CA GLN A 98 25.16 -9.76 -0.78
C GLN A 98 25.45 -11.04 0.02
N TYR A 99 24.45 -11.57 0.73
CA TYR A 99 24.58 -12.81 1.49
C TYR A 99 24.90 -14.01 0.59
N GLU A 100 24.19 -14.18 -0.52
CA GLU A 100 24.42 -15.27 -1.48
C GLU A 100 25.85 -15.22 -2.04
N TYR A 101 26.31 -14.04 -2.45
CA TYR A 101 27.67 -13.85 -2.94
C TYR A 101 28.72 -14.30 -1.92
N TYR A 102 28.62 -13.85 -0.66
CA TYR A 102 29.60 -14.22 0.37
C TYR A 102 29.47 -15.67 0.84
N ARG A 103 28.25 -16.22 0.87
CA ARG A 103 28.01 -17.65 1.14
C ARG A 103 28.76 -18.49 0.11
N ASP A 104 28.59 -18.19 -1.17
CA ASP A 104 29.20 -18.96 -2.25
C ASP A 104 30.72 -18.80 -2.26
N LEU A 105 31.24 -17.61 -1.95
CA LEU A 105 32.68 -17.37 -1.80
C LEU A 105 33.28 -18.17 -0.63
N LEU A 106 32.65 -18.14 0.55
CA LEU A 106 33.12 -18.85 1.75
C LEU A 106 33.04 -20.37 1.61
N LEU A 107 32.01 -20.87 0.90
CA LEU A 107 31.78 -22.30 0.68
C LEU A 107 32.39 -22.79 -0.64
N SER A 108 33.08 -21.93 -1.39
CA SER A 108 33.93 -22.33 -2.52
C SER A 108 35.30 -22.75 -1.98
N PHE A 109 35.49 -24.04 -1.82
CA PHE A 109 36.81 -24.59 -1.52
C PHE A 109 37.54 -24.87 -2.82
N SER A 110 38.75 -24.33 -2.97
CA SER A 110 39.68 -24.74 -4.03
C SER A 110 39.92 -26.25 -3.92
N LYS A 111 39.73 -26.99 -5.02
CA LYS A 111 40.09 -28.42 -5.06
C LYS A 111 41.58 -28.54 -4.72
N PRO A 112 42.00 -29.51 -3.88
CA PRO A 112 43.41 -29.77 -3.67
C PRO A 112 44.04 -30.06 -5.03
N GLU A 113 45.12 -29.36 -5.37
CA GLU A 113 45.89 -29.68 -6.57
C GLU A 113 46.36 -31.13 -6.44
N GLU A 114 45.95 -31.99 -7.37
CA GLU A 114 46.58 -33.30 -7.53
C GLU A 114 48.05 -33.02 -7.86
N VAL A 115 48.90 -33.14 -6.84
CA VAL A 115 50.34 -33.20 -7.03
C VAL A 115 50.59 -34.49 -7.79
N ALA A 116 50.72 -34.39 -9.11
CA ALA A 116 51.06 -35.49 -9.99
C ALA A 116 52.40 -36.08 -9.51
N ALA A 117 52.34 -37.31 -9.00
CA ALA A 117 53.48 -38.11 -8.58
C ALA A 117 54.10 -38.86 -9.77
#